data_AF-A0A950QL27-F1
#
_entry.id   AF-A0A950QL27-F1
#
_cell.length_a   1.000
_cell.length_b   1.000
_cell.length_c   1.000
_cell.angle_alpha   90.00
_cell.angle_beta   90.00
_cell.angle_gamma   90.00
#
_symmetry.space_group_name_H-M   'P 1'
#
loop_
_entity.id
_entity.type
_entity.pdbx_description
1 polymer ?
#
loop_
_entity_poly.entity_id
_entity_poly.type
_entity_poly.pdbx_seq_one_letter_code
_entity_poly.pdbx_strand_id
1 'polypeptide(L)'
;MRTKTSSFILALLLLLSVGQALPVQSHWVGTWAASQQRPEPQNALSKDDLHDATLRQIIHLSLGGSRLRVHLSNRFGTAPFHIASAHVARAQSRDSGTIITASDKALTFSGSADLTIPAGAEYVSDPLVFSARAFSDLAITLS
;
A
#
# COMPACT_ATOMS: atom_id res chain seq x y z
N MET A 1 54.59 54.44 -27.05
CA MET A 1 55.66 53.42 -27.18
C MET A 1 55.09 52.09 -26.66
N ARG A 2 55.02 51.06 -27.53
CA ARG A 2 55.00 49.61 -27.24
C ARG A 2 53.96 49.03 -26.25
N THR A 3 52.92 48.33 -26.76
CA THR A 3 52.71 46.84 -26.77
C THR A 3 52.39 46.23 -25.40
N LYS A 4 51.38 45.36 -25.14
CA LYS A 4 50.98 44.12 -25.84
C LYS A 4 49.71 43.49 -25.18
N THR A 5 48.80 42.97 -26.01
CA THR A 5 48.03 41.70 -25.94
C THR A 5 47.88 40.94 -24.60
N SER A 6 46.67 40.46 -24.27
CA SER A 6 46.33 39.03 -24.47
C SER A 6 44.87 38.69 -24.13
N SER A 7 44.20 38.06 -25.10
CA SER A 7 42.94 37.33 -24.95
C SER A 7 43.08 36.14 -24.00
N PHE A 8 42.19 36.01 -23.03
CA PHE A 8 41.95 34.76 -22.29
C PHE A 8 40.50 34.72 -21.78
N ILE A 9 39.54 34.61 -22.69
CA ILE A 9 38.16 34.23 -22.33
C ILE A 9 37.69 33.19 -23.35
N LEU A 10 38.26 31.99 -23.31
CA LEU A 10 37.71 30.86 -24.05
C LEU A 10 38.16 29.51 -23.47
N ALA A 11 37.93 29.28 -22.18
CA ALA A 11 38.12 27.94 -21.60
C ALA A 11 37.35 27.76 -20.28
N LEU A 12 36.04 27.97 -20.25
CA LEU A 12 35.21 27.53 -19.12
C LEU A 12 33.73 27.33 -19.49
N LEU A 13 33.45 26.53 -20.51
CA LEU A 13 32.07 26.25 -20.96
C LEU A 13 31.78 24.75 -21.17
N LEU A 14 32.55 23.84 -20.55
CA LEU A 14 32.50 22.42 -20.94
C LEU A 14 32.30 21.37 -19.84
N LEU A 15 31.91 21.72 -18.61
CA LEU A 15 31.59 20.71 -17.59
C LEU A 15 30.47 21.12 -16.63
N LEU A 16 29.27 21.39 -17.16
CA LEU A 16 28.03 21.20 -16.39
C LEU A 16 27.11 20.23 -17.15
N SER A 17 27.59 19.02 -17.39
CA SER A 17 26.71 17.87 -17.52
C SER A 17 26.15 17.56 -16.14
N VAL A 18 25.14 18.34 -15.72
CA VAL A 18 24.27 17.93 -14.63
C VAL A 18 23.63 16.63 -15.10
N GLY A 19 24.10 15.50 -14.56
CA GLY A 19 23.45 14.22 -14.76
C GLY A 19 22.03 14.32 -14.21
N GLN A 20 21.08 14.63 -15.08
CA GLN A 20 19.66 14.54 -14.76
C GLN A 20 19.39 13.04 -14.60
N ALA A 21 19.36 12.56 -13.35
CA ALA A 21 18.84 11.24 -13.07
C ALA A 21 17.40 11.23 -13.56
N LEU A 22 17.09 10.37 -14.54
CA LEU A 22 15.70 10.18 -14.96
C LEU A 22 14.89 9.82 -13.71
N PRO A 23 13.74 10.47 -13.47
CA PRO A 23 12.91 10.11 -12.34
C PRO A 23 12.58 8.62 -12.45
N VAL A 24 12.89 7.84 -11.42
CA VAL A 24 12.45 6.46 -11.34
C VAL A 24 10.92 6.49 -11.37
N GLN A 25 10.35 6.10 -12.51
CA GLN A 25 8.90 6.11 -12.70
C GLN A 25 8.29 4.94 -11.92
N SER A 26 8.00 5.18 -10.66
CA SER A 26 7.24 4.25 -9.84
C SER A 26 5.77 4.28 -10.26
N HIS A 27 5.20 3.12 -10.53
CA HIS A 27 3.76 2.95 -10.73
C HIS A 27 3.22 1.93 -9.74
N TRP A 28 1.91 1.97 -9.50
CA TRP A 28 1.26 1.02 -8.62
C TRP A 28 0.92 -0.25 -9.38
N VAL A 29 1.22 -1.39 -8.78
CA VAL A 29 0.93 -2.72 -9.32
C VAL A 29 0.17 -3.54 -8.29
N GLY A 30 -0.77 -4.36 -8.75
CA GLY A 30 -1.44 -5.35 -7.90
C GLY A 30 -0.50 -6.51 -7.62
N THR A 31 -0.32 -6.85 -6.34
CA THR A 31 0.48 -8.00 -5.92
C THR A 31 -0.36 -9.17 -5.38
N TRP A 32 -1.63 -8.92 -5.07
CA TRP A 32 -2.59 -9.90 -4.61
C TRP A 32 -4.00 -9.31 -4.78
N ALA A 33 -4.97 -10.16 -5.10
CA ALA A 33 -6.39 -9.81 -5.09
C ALA A 33 -7.21 -11.09 -4.94
N ALA A 34 -8.44 -10.96 -4.46
CA ALA A 34 -9.47 -11.98 -4.54
C ALA A 34 -10.61 -11.47 -5.43
N SER A 35 -11.29 -12.40 -6.13
CA SER A 35 -12.49 -12.06 -6.88
C SER A 35 -13.56 -11.51 -5.93
N GLN A 36 -14.14 -10.37 -6.28
CA GLN A 36 -15.27 -9.83 -5.55
C GLN A 36 -16.49 -10.72 -5.77
N GLN A 37 -17.20 -11.05 -4.69
CA GLN A 37 -18.35 -11.93 -4.72
C GLN A 37 -19.52 -11.32 -3.96
N ARG A 38 -20.75 -11.61 -4.39
CA ARG A 38 -21.95 -11.26 -3.63
C ARG A 38 -22.06 -12.17 -2.40
N PRO A 39 -22.29 -11.62 -1.20
CA PRO A 39 -22.59 -12.43 -0.02
C PRO A 39 -23.90 -13.20 -0.22
N GLU A 40 -23.85 -14.52 -0.05
CA GLU A 40 -24.96 -15.47 -0.11
C GLU A 40 -24.84 -16.42 1.09
N PRO A 41 -25.94 -17.08 1.54
CA PRO A 41 -25.90 -17.93 2.73
C PRO A 41 -24.80 -19.01 2.73
N GLN A 42 -24.46 -19.56 1.57
CA GLN A 42 -23.42 -20.58 1.40
C GLN A 42 -21.98 -20.05 1.41
N ASN A 43 -21.77 -18.74 1.32
CA ASN A 43 -20.46 -18.12 1.17
C ASN A 43 -20.16 -17.00 2.17
N ALA A 44 -21.11 -16.72 3.07
CA ALA A 44 -20.99 -15.71 4.12
C ALA A 44 -20.76 -16.38 5.48
N LEU A 45 -19.96 -15.73 6.32
CA LEU A 45 -19.91 -16.05 7.73
C LEU A 45 -21.25 -15.73 8.39
N SER A 46 -21.53 -16.34 9.55
CA SER A 46 -22.71 -15.97 10.30
C SER A 46 -22.62 -14.50 10.71
N LYS A 47 -23.77 -13.83 10.86
CA LYS A 47 -23.80 -12.43 11.27
C LYS A 47 -23.17 -12.24 12.66
N ASP A 48 -23.33 -13.23 13.53
CA ASP A 48 -22.80 -13.20 14.89
C ASP A 48 -21.28 -13.30 14.91
N ASP A 49 -20.67 -14.04 13.97
CA ASP A 49 -19.21 -14.14 13.83
C ASP A 49 -18.56 -12.82 13.35
N LEU A 50 -19.35 -11.90 12.79
CA LEU A 50 -18.89 -10.64 12.21
C LEU A 50 -19.34 -9.41 13.02
N HIS A 51 -20.06 -9.59 14.12
CA HIS A 51 -20.46 -8.50 15.01
C HIS A 51 -19.33 -8.19 16.00
N ASP A 52 -18.87 -6.93 16.05
CA ASP A 52 -17.75 -6.49 16.91
C ASP A 52 -16.54 -7.43 16.85
N ALA A 53 -16.23 -7.88 15.63
CA ALA A 53 -15.23 -8.89 15.35
C ALA A 53 -14.00 -8.30 14.67
N THR A 54 -12.84 -8.91 14.92
CA THR A 54 -11.61 -8.62 14.18
C THR A 54 -11.37 -9.69 13.12
N LEU A 55 -11.31 -9.29 11.86
CA LEU A 55 -10.93 -10.15 10.75
C LEU A 55 -9.44 -10.01 10.47
N ARG A 56 -8.70 -11.11 10.44
CA ARG A 56 -7.31 -11.14 9.97
C ARG A 56 -7.17 -12.05 8.76
N GLN A 57 -6.72 -11.48 7.65
CA GLN A 57 -6.46 -12.21 6.41
C GLN A 57 -4.96 -12.30 6.16
N ILE A 58 -4.46 -13.52 5.96
CA ILE A 58 -3.09 -13.75 5.51
C ILE A 58 -3.07 -13.77 3.98
N ILE A 59 -2.35 -12.82 3.38
CA ILE A 59 -2.22 -12.69 1.93
C ILE A 59 -0.80 -13.05 1.50
N HIS A 60 -0.68 -13.80 0.41
CA HIS A 60 0.61 -14.14 -0.19
C HIS A 60 0.91 -13.24 -1.38
N LEU A 61 2.01 -12.50 -1.32
CA LEU A 61 2.36 -11.51 -2.34
C LEU A 61 3.04 -12.16 -3.55
N SER A 62 2.63 -11.82 -4.77
CA SER A 62 3.43 -12.13 -5.98
C SER A 62 4.64 -11.21 -6.14
N LEU A 63 4.52 -9.93 -5.79
CA LEU A 63 5.55 -8.89 -5.94
C LEU A 63 5.83 -8.18 -4.62
N GLY A 64 7.08 -7.74 -4.45
CA GLY A 64 7.48 -6.91 -3.31
C GLY A 64 7.37 -5.42 -3.60
N GLY A 65 7.66 -4.60 -2.59
CA GLY A 65 7.66 -3.15 -2.73
C GLY A 65 8.16 -2.44 -1.47
N SER A 66 8.52 -1.17 -1.62
CA SER A 66 8.88 -0.29 -0.49
C SER A 66 7.67 0.48 0.06
N ARG A 67 6.55 0.47 -0.66
CA ARG A 67 5.28 1.08 -0.28
C ARG A 67 4.15 0.14 -0.68
N LEU A 68 3.06 0.19 0.08
CA LEU A 68 1.84 -0.54 -0.23
C LEU A 68 0.61 0.36 -0.05
N ARG A 69 -0.49 -0.07 -0.66
CA ARG A 69 -1.84 0.42 -0.40
C ARG A 69 -2.77 -0.77 -0.34
N VAL A 70 -3.80 -0.68 0.48
CA VAL A 70 -4.86 -1.69 0.58
C VAL A 70 -6.11 -1.15 -0.09
N HIS A 71 -6.71 -1.95 -0.96
CA HIS A 71 -7.98 -1.64 -1.63
C HIS A 71 -9.08 -2.48 -0.99
N LEU A 72 -10.02 -1.81 -0.33
CA LEU A 72 -11.19 -2.43 0.31
C LEU A 72 -12.44 -2.15 -0.51
N SER A 73 -13.30 -3.16 -0.65
CA SER A 73 -14.51 -3.07 -1.47
C SER A 73 -15.74 -3.50 -0.69
N ASN A 74 -16.76 -2.64 -0.73
CA ASN A 74 -18.14 -2.93 -0.36
C ASN A 74 -19.06 -2.87 -1.60
N ARG A 75 -18.52 -3.21 -2.78
CA ARG A 75 -19.22 -3.07 -4.08
C ARG A 75 -20.54 -3.82 -4.14
N PHE A 76 -20.60 -5.00 -3.53
CA PHE A 76 -21.78 -5.87 -3.53
C PHE A 76 -22.57 -5.85 -2.22
N GLY A 77 -22.12 -5.12 -1.20
CA GLY A 77 -22.86 -5.00 0.05
C GLY A 77 -24.02 -4.03 -0.08
N THR A 78 -25.02 -4.23 0.77
CA THR A 78 -26.27 -3.48 0.78
C THR A 78 -26.38 -2.50 1.95
N ALA A 79 -25.36 -2.45 2.82
CA ALA A 79 -25.29 -1.57 3.98
C ALA A 79 -23.86 -1.00 4.11
N PRO A 80 -23.68 0.13 4.81
CA PRO A 80 -22.36 0.64 5.14
C PRO A 80 -21.55 -0.37 5.93
N PHE A 81 -20.26 -0.47 5.62
CA PHE A 81 -19.29 -1.32 6.33
C PHE A 81 -18.35 -0.43 7.13
N HIS A 82 -18.45 -0.49 8.46
CA HIS A 82 -17.59 0.26 9.38
C HIS A 82 -16.35 -0.57 9.73
N ILE A 83 -15.21 0.11 9.78
CA ILE A 83 -13.91 -0.42 10.18
C ILE A 83 -13.32 0.63 11.12
N ALA A 84 -13.23 0.30 12.40
CA ALA A 84 -12.65 1.18 13.41
C ALA A 84 -11.13 1.34 13.20
N SER A 85 -10.45 0.28 12.73
CA SER A 85 -9.05 0.37 12.34
C SER A 85 -8.63 -0.73 11.36
N ALA A 86 -7.65 -0.42 10.51
CA ALA A 86 -7.03 -1.38 9.61
C ALA A 86 -5.51 -1.37 9.79
N HIS A 87 -4.89 -2.55 9.84
CA HIS A 87 -3.46 -2.72 10.07
C HIS A 87 -2.85 -3.70 9.07
N VAL A 88 -1.57 -3.50 8.78
CA VAL A 88 -0.74 -4.45 8.05
C VAL A 88 0.48 -4.84 8.88
N ALA A 89 0.78 -6.14 8.90
CA ALA A 89 1.97 -6.69 9.52
C ALA A 89 2.54 -7.84 8.66
N ARG A 90 3.79 -8.22 8.92
CA ARG A 90 4.33 -9.48 8.38
C ARG A 90 3.71 -10.64 9.14
N ALA A 91 3.25 -11.66 8.42
CA ALA A 91 2.77 -12.90 9.03
C ALA A 91 3.96 -13.76 9.48
N GLN A 92 3.80 -14.52 10.56
CA GLN A 92 4.81 -15.49 10.99
C GLN A 92 4.83 -16.74 10.09
N SER A 93 3.65 -17.17 9.64
CA SER A 93 3.46 -18.24 8.66
C SER A 93 2.14 -18.05 7.93
N ARG A 94 1.94 -18.80 6.84
CA ARG A 94 0.69 -18.75 6.06
C ARG A 94 -0.52 -19.30 6.81
N ASP A 95 -0.31 -20.32 7.63
CA ASP A 95 -1.39 -21.08 8.28
C ASP A 95 -1.68 -20.61 9.71
N SER A 96 -1.15 -19.43 10.09
CA SER A 96 -1.31 -18.87 11.43
C SER A 96 -1.75 -17.41 11.36
N GLY A 97 -2.62 -17.01 12.28
CA GLY A 97 -2.97 -15.62 12.51
C GLY A 97 -1.85 -14.82 13.21
N THR A 98 -0.75 -15.44 13.62
CA THR A 98 0.32 -14.76 14.37
C THR A 98 1.13 -13.82 13.47
N ILE A 99 1.39 -12.61 13.98
CA ILE A 99 2.13 -11.56 13.27
C ILE A 99 3.50 -11.34 13.91
N ILE A 100 4.43 -10.78 13.15
CA ILE A 100 5.64 -10.17 13.70
C ILE A 100 5.24 -8.78 14.22
N THR A 101 4.96 -8.66 15.52
CA THR A 101 4.40 -7.44 16.13
C THR A 101 5.20 -6.16 15.83
N ALA A 102 6.53 -6.25 15.78
CA ALA A 102 7.40 -5.10 15.45
C ALA A 102 7.21 -4.55 14.02
N SER A 103 6.54 -5.32 13.15
CA SER A 103 6.21 -4.90 11.78
C SER A 103 4.81 -4.31 11.63
N ASP A 104 3.99 -4.31 12.69
CA ASP A 104 2.63 -3.79 12.65
C ASP A 104 2.62 -2.29 12.33
N LYS A 105 1.76 -1.91 11.39
CA LYS A 105 1.54 -0.52 10.98
C LYS A 105 0.07 -0.28 10.70
N ALA A 106 -0.46 0.80 11.25
CA ALA A 106 -1.78 1.29 10.93
C ALA A 106 -1.86 1.74 9.46
N LEU A 107 -2.98 1.42 8.83
CA LEU A 107 -3.41 1.96 7.56
C LEU A 107 -4.32 3.15 7.83
N THR A 108 -4.32 4.12 6.91
CA THR A 108 -5.19 5.29 6.96
C THR A 108 -5.87 5.48 5.61
N PHE A 109 -7.01 6.16 5.63
CA PHE A 109 -7.82 6.47 4.45
C PHE A 109 -8.18 7.95 4.52
N SER A 110 -7.58 8.75 3.64
CA SER A 110 -7.68 10.21 3.71
C SER A 110 -7.26 10.77 5.08
N GLY A 111 -6.23 10.16 5.68
CA GLY A 111 -5.69 10.51 7.00
C GLY A 111 -6.43 9.92 8.20
N SER A 112 -7.57 9.26 8.02
CA SER A 112 -8.34 8.65 9.13
C SER A 112 -8.04 7.16 9.29
N ALA A 113 -7.98 6.67 10.53
CA ALA A 113 -7.91 5.23 10.84
C ALA A 113 -9.30 4.59 10.90
N ASP A 114 -10.28 5.33 11.41
CA ASP A 114 -11.70 4.93 11.42
C ASP A 114 -12.32 5.29 10.06
N LEU A 115 -13.00 4.32 9.43
CA LEU A 115 -13.69 4.56 8.18
C LEU A 115 -15.02 3.81 8.08
N THR A 116 -15.91 4.36 7.28
CA THR A 116 -17.13 3.67 6.83
C THR A 116 -17.13 3.63 5.31
N ILE A 117 -17.19 2.43 4.73
CA ILE A 117 -17.33 2.23 3.29
C ILE A 117 -18.83 2.13 2.97
N PRO A 118 -19.43 3.09 2.25
CA PRO A 118 -20.82 3.01 1.84
C PRO A 118 -21.12 1.75 1.03
N ALA A 119 -22.39 1.33 1.00
CA ALA A 119 -22.86 0.29 0.09
C ALA A 119 -22.50 0.67 -1.36
N GLY A 120 -21.91 -0.27 -2.10
CA GLY A 120 -21.51 -0.08 -3.50
C GLY A 120 -20.18 0.65 -3.71
N ALA A 121 -19.47 1.05 -2.64
CA ALA A 121 -18.25 1.83 -2.74
C ALA A 121 -16.96 0.99 -2.56
N GLU A 122 -15.83 1.56 -2.98
CA GLU A 122 -14.49 0.99 -2.82
C GLU A 122 -13.49 2.07 -2.44
N TYR A 123 -12.59 1.77 -1.50
CA TYR A 123 -11.70 2.71 -0.86
C TYR A 123 -10.26 2.20 -0.91
N VAL A 124 -9.32 3.05 -1.31
CA VAL A 124 -7.88 2.74 -1.34
C VAL A 124 -7.20 3.49 -0.21
N SER A 125 -6.39 2.80 0.59
CA SER A 125 -5.64 3.41 1.69
C SER A 125 -4.64 4.46 1.19
N ASP A 126 -4.24 5.34 2.09
CA ASP A 126 -3.10 6.22 1.89
C ASP A 126 -1.82 5.38 1.68
N PRO A 127 -0.83 5.88 0.91
CA PRO A 127 0.43 5.16 0.71
C PRO A 127 1.20 4.95 2.02
N LEU A 128 1.41 3.69 2.40
CA LEU A 128 2.20 3.33 3.58
C LEU A 128 3.61 2.91 3.17
N VAL A 129 4.65 3.45 3.84
CA VAL A 129 6.01 2.94 3.72
C VAL A 129 6.12 1.62 4.49
N PHE A 130 6.29 0.53 3.75
CA PHE A 130 6.35 -0.82 4.28
C PHE A 130 7.19 -1.68 3.34
N SER A 131 8.32 -2.19 3.82
CA SER A 131 9.19 -3.06 3.02
C SER A 131 8.62 -4.47 2.98
N ALA A 132 7.93 -4.80 1.89
CA ALA A 132 7.38 -6.11 1.59
C ALA A 132 8.30 -6.85 0.61
N ARG A 133 8.62 -8.11 0.91
CA ARG A 133 9.42 -8.96 0.01
C ARG A 133 8.49 -9.66 -0.97
N ALA A 134 8.94 -9.91 -2.19
CA ALA A 134 8.21 -10.78 -3.10
C ALA A 134 8.03 -12.17 -2.45
N PHE A 135 6.90 -12.82 -2.71
CA PHE A 135 6.55 -14.13 -2.15
C PHE A 135 6.54 -14.19 -0.61
N SER A 136 6.38 -13.06 0.07
CA SER A 136 6.16 -13.02 1.51
C SER A 136 4.67 -12.98 1.85
N ASP A 137 4.34 -13.37 3.08
CA ASP A 137 2.98 -13.34 3.59
C ASP A 137 2.79 -12.11 4.50
N LEU A 138 1.71 -11.36 4.25
CA LEU A 138 1.28 -10.24 5.09
C LEU A 138 -0.04 -10.57 5.78
N ALA A 139 -0.21 -10.09 7.00
CA ALA A 139 -1.47 -10.08 7.70
C ALA A 139 -2.14 -8.72 7.53
N ILE A 140 -3.36 -8.71 6.98
CA ILE A 140 -4.26 -7.55 6.98
C ILE A 140 -5.27 -7.78 8.10
N THR A 141 -5.29 -6.89 9.09
CA THR A 141 -6.22 -6.97 10.22
C THR A 141 -7.21 -5.81 10.13
N LEU A 142 -8.50 -6.12 10.20
CA LEU A 142 -9.61 -5.17 10.23
C LEU A 142 -10.36 -5.35 11.55
N SER A 143 -10.56 -4.26 12.28
CA SER A 143 -11.26 -4.22 13.57
C SER A 143 -12.36 -3.19 13.56
#